data_AF-A0A1W9WHE7-F1
#
_entry.id   AF-A0A1W9WHE7-F1
#
_cell.length_a   1.000
_cell.length_b   1.000
_cell.length_c   1.000
_cell.angle_alpha   90.00
_cell.angle_beta   90.00
_cell.angle_gamma   90.00
#
_symmetry.space_group_name_H-M   'P 1'
#
loop_
_entity.id
_entity.type
_entity.pdbx_description
1 polymer ?
#
loop_
_entity_poly.entity_id
_entity_poly.type
_entity_poly.pdbx_seq_one_letter_code
_entity_poly.pdbx_strand_id
1 'polypeptide(L)'
;MHKKRLPKPNVSYPKFDTGEEVSRFINERSIKGVMSNPIYTGISIFPKIISDEIWVKSAIELIETEGTEQFLVNMLYVLRETLDDYVDSQFGADSESLIEHLENKVTKLENNLLETAPPRIYCSHDNFPMIPINNEYTCIAAYIFAHLENAVVTDLTLSPTLGLVFHNGHTIPLLCPDCGQSLHADEDELLDALTGLVIVDIGWDDDTETVLLDFGYPDDANDEEDIEEDVDVVESLEVHLNCIKQITCPRKAIFSQQ
;
A
#
# COMPACT_ATOMS: atom_id res chain seq x y z
N MET A 1 4.47 -41.50 -7.29
CA MET A 1 4.37 -40.83 -5.98
C MET A 1 3.02 -41.16 -5.36
N HIS A 2 2.98 -41.80 -4.19
CA HIS A 2 1.73 -42.01 -3.46
C HIS A 2 1.29 -40.66 -2.87
N LYS A 3 0.09 -40.18 -3.21
CA LYS A 3 -0.48 -38.98 -2.58
C LYS A 3 -0.69 -39.26 -1.09
N LYS A 4 0.10 -38.62 -0.22
CA LYS A 4 -0.10 -38.62 1.23
C LYS A 4 -1.51 -38.08 1.50
N ARG A 5 -2.33 -38.81 2.26
CA ARG A 5 -3.68 -38.35 2.64
C ARG A 5 -3.53 -37.23 3.66
N LEU A 6 -4.23 -36.12 3.43
CA LEU A 6 -4.31 -35.00 4.39
C LEU A 6 -4.99 -35.47 5.69
N PRO A 7 -4.65 -34.87 6.84
CA PRO A 7 -5.36 -35.13 8.09
C PRO A 7 -6.83 -34.70 7.97
N LYS A 8 -7.68 -35.23 8.86
CA LYS A 8 -9.07 -34.76 8.98
C LYS A 8 -9.11 -33.53 9.88
N PRO A 9 -10.08 -32.61 9.69
CA PRO A 9 -10.31 -31.53 10.64
C PRO A 9 -10.54 -32.08 12.05
N ASN A 10 -9.94 -31.46 13.05
CA ASN A 10 -10.11 -31.82 14.47
C ASN A 10 -10.79 -30.71 15.28
N VAL A 11 -11.23 -29.63 14.62
CA VAL A 11 -11.98 -28.50 15.18
C VAL A 11 -13.47 -28.60 14.85
N SER A 12 -14.28 -27.72 15.43
CA SER A 12 -15.71 -27.58 15.10
C SER A 12 -16.05 -26.11 14.84
N TYR A 13 -16.90 -25.84 13.84
CA TYR A 13 -17.50 -24.52 13.63
C TYR A 13 -18.67 -24.31 14.60
N PRO A 14 -18.61 -23.31 15.51
CA PRO A 14 -19.72 -23.04 16.42
C PRO A 14 -20.85 -22.35 15.65
N LYS A 15 -21.96 -23.07 15.41
CA LYS A 15 -23.20 -22.48 14.92
C LYS A 15 -23.90 -21.78 16.07
N PHE A 16 -23.99 -20.45 16.02
CA PHE A 16 -24.76 -19.66 16.98
C PHE A 16 -26.20 -19.54 16.47
N ASP A 17 -26.98 -20.62 16.56
CA ASP A 17 -28.40 -20.52 16.28
C ASP A 17 -29.10 -19.79 17.44
N THR A 18 -30.07 -18.94 17.10
CA THR A 18 -30.72 -17.99 18.00
C THR A 18 -31.64 -18.62 19.07
N GLY A 19 -31.69 -19.96 19.16
CA GLY A 19 -32.66 -20.69 19.99
C GLY A 19 -32.12 -21.71 20.99
N GLU A 20 -30.85 -22.11 20.95
CA GLU A 20 -30.29 -23.13 21.86
C GLU A 20 -29.24 -22.57 22.85
N GLU A 21 -29.14 -23.19 24.03
CA GLU A 21 -28.23 -22.77 25.10
C GLU A 21 -26.76 -22.76 24.63
N VAL A 22 -26.20 -21.56 24.47
CA VAL A 22 -24.80 -21.26 24.09
C VAL A 22 -23.77 -22.08 24.90
N SER A 23 -24.10 -22.46 26.13
CA SER A 23 -23.22 -23.22 27.03
C SER A 23 -22.88 -24.64 26.54
N ARG A 24 -23.69 -25.24 25.65
CA ARG A 24 -23.42 -26.59 25.12
C ARG A 24 -22.47 -26.60 23.93
N PHE A 25 -22.19 -25.44 23.33
CA PHE A 25 -21.40 -25.30 22.11
C PHE A 25 -19.95 -24.86 22.35
N ILE A 26 -19.60 -24.46 23.58
CA ILE A 26 -18.24 -24.04 23.93
C ILE A 26 -17.47 -25.26 24.46
N ASN A 27 -16.64 -25.84 23.60
CA ASN A 27 -15.69 -26.90 23.94
C ASN A 27 -14.34 -26.58 23.30
N GLU A 28 -13.31 -27.37 23.62
CA GLU A 28 -11.96 -27.14 23.09
C GLU A 28 -11.92 -27.08 21.55
N ARG A 29 -12.69 -27.94 20.88
CA ARG A 29 -12.75 -27.95 19.40
C ARG A 29 -13.40 -26.70 18.83
N SER A 30 -14.39 -26.12 19.50
CA SER A 30 -15.03 -24.89 19.03
C SER A 30 -14.15 -23.67 19.28
N ILE A 31 -13.44 -23.61 20.41
CA ILE A 31 -12.42 -22.57 20.67
C ILE A 31 -11.32 -22.64 19.60
N LYS A 32 -10.79 -23.83 19.30
CA LYS A 32 -9.80 -24.00 18.22
C LYS A 32 -10.35 -23.62 16.86
N GLY A 33 -11.63 -23.90 16.61
CA GLY A 33 -12.31 -23.48 15.39
C GLY A 33 -12.35 -21.95 15.24
N VAL A 34 -12.66 -21.24 16.33
CA VAL A 34 -12.63 -19.78 16.37
C VAL A 34 -11.22 -19.25 16.11
N MET A 35 -10.21 -19.79 16.81
CA MET A 35 -8.81 -19.35 16.66
C MET A 35 -8.20 -19.70 15.29
N SER A 36 -8.74 -20.71 14.60
CA SER A 36 -8.31 -21.09 13.25
C SER A 36 -9.02 -20.28 12.14
N ASN A 37 -10.03 -19.47 12.48
CA ASN A 37 -10.83 -18.75 11.50
C ASN A 37 -10.40 -17.28 11.39
N PRO A 38 -9.70 -16.88 10.30
CA PRO A 38 -9.23 -15.51 10.16
C PRO A 38 -10.37 -14.50 9.94
N ILE A 39 -11.59 -14.93 9.62
CA ILE A 39 -12.72 -14.01 9.44
C ILE A 39 -12.98 -13.15 10.68
N TYR A 40 -12.73 -13.68 11.88
CA TYR A 40 -12.93 -12.95 13.13
C TYR A 40 -11.96 -11.78 13.35
N THR A 41 -10.95 -11.60 12.51
CA THR A 41 -10.09 -10.41 12.52
C THR A 41 -10.68 -9.21 11.77
N GLY A 42 -11.90 -9.35 11.23
CA GLY A 42 -12.59 -8.29 10.50
C GLY A 42 -12.33 -8.31 9.00
N ILE A 43 -12.17 -9.50 8.42
CA ILE A 43 -11.95 -9.64 6.97
C ILE A 43 -13.29 -9.46 6.24
N SER A 44 -13.31 -8.58 5.23
CA SER A 44 -14.49 -8.29 4.40
C SER A 44 -15.66 -7.71 5.22
N ILE A 45 -16.85 -8.26 5.07
CA ILE A 45 -18.11 -7.82 5.69
C ILE A 45 -18.29 -8.28 7.14
N PHE A 46 -17.36 -9.08 7.68
CA PHE A 46 -17.48 -9.65 9.00
C PHE A 46 -16.89 -8.68 10.04
N PRO A 47 -17.57 -8.50 11.20
CA PRO A 47 -17.06 -7.61 12.23
C PRO A 47 -15.75 -8.14 12.85
N LYS A 48 -14.86 -7.24 13.23
CA LYS A 48 -13.65 -7.58 14.00
C LYS A 48 -14.03 -7.95 15.43
N ILE A 49 -13.83 -9.21 15.80
CA ILE A 49 -14.11 -9.74 17.14
C ILE A 49 -12.80 -10.05 17.89
N ILE A 50 -11.75 -10.41 17.14
CA ILE A 50 -10.42 -10.75 17.65
C ILE A 50 -9.40 -9.79 17.00
N SER A 51 -8.43 -9.30 17.77
CA SER A 51 -7.35 -8.48 17.19
C SER A 51 -6.40 -9.34 16.35
N ASP A 52 -5.70 -8.71 15.41
CA ASP A 52 -4.81 -9.44 14.49
C ASP A 52 -3.67 -10.10 15.28
N GLU A 53 -3.15 -9.41 16.29
CA GLU A 53 -2.08 -9.89 17.16
C GLU A 53 -2.51 -11.11 17.98
N ILE A 54 -3.74 -11.13 18.49
CA ILE A 54 -4.28 -12.26 19.25
C ILE A 54 -4.48 -13.46 18.32
N TRP A 55 -5.02 -13.23 17.13
CA TRP A 55 -5.21 -14.28 16.14
C TRP A 55 -3.87 -14.88 15.69
N VAL A 56 -2.88 -14.05 15.36
CA VAL A 56 -1.54 -14.49 14.96
C VAL A 56 -0.87 -15.31 16.06
N LYS A 57 -0.91 -14.85 17.32
CA LYS A 57 -0.35 -15.61 18.45
C LYS A 57 -1.03 -16.97 18.62
N SER A 58 -2.35 -17.02 18.50
CA SER A 58 -3.11 -18.26 18.62
C SER A 58 -2.82 -19.21 17.46
N ALA A 59 -2.67 -18.68 16.24
CA ALA A 59 -2.29 -19.47 15.07
C ALA A 59 -0.89 -20.08 15.22
N ILE A 60 0.09 -19.31 15.74
CA ILE A 60 1.43 -19.82 16.05
C ILE A 60 1.35 -20.98 17.04
N GLU A 61 0.63 -20.82 18.15
CA GLU A 61 0.49 -21.85 19.17
C GLU A 61 -0.18 -23.13 18.62
N LEU A 62 -1.20 -23.00 17.78
CA LEU A 62 -1.85 -24.14 17.13
C LEU A 62 -0.94 -24.84 16.10
N ILE A 63 -0.13 -24.09 15.36
CA ILE A 63 0.86 -24.66 14.42
C ILE A 63 1.94 -25.43 15.17
N GLU A 64 2.43 -24.89 16.29
CA GLU A 64 3.46 -25.56 17.11
C GLU A 64 2.93 -26.84 17.77
N THR A 65 1.69 -26.82 18.23
CA THR A 65 1.08 -27.94 18.97
C THR A 65 0.51 -29.03 18.05
N GLU A 66 -0.12 -28.66 16.93
CA GLU A 66 -0.82 -29.61 16.05
C GLU A 66 -0.11 -29.85 14.71
N GLY A 67 0.83 -28.98 14.35
CA GLY A 67 1.54 -29.00 13.07
C GLY A 67 0.85 -28.18 11.99
N THR A 68 1.64 -27.64 11.06
CA THR A 68 1.18 -26.77 9.98
C THR A 68 0.11 -27.41 9.09
N GLU A 69 0.26 -28.69 8.72
CA GLU A 69 -0.72 -29.40 7.89
C GLU A 69 -2.10 -29.48 8.58
N GLN A 70 -2.14 -29.73 9.89
CA GLN A 70 -3.38 -29.82 10.66
C GLN A 70 -4.04 -28.44 10.79
N PHE A 71 -3.26 -27.40 11.12
CA PHE A 71 -3.75 -26.03 11.22
C PHE A 71 -4.39 -25.56 9.91
N LEU A 72 -3.73 -25.77 8.76
CA LEU A 72 -4.28 -25.37 7.46
C LEU A 72 -5.56 -26.13 7.10
N VAL A 73 -5.64 -27.43 7.41
CA VAL A 73 -6.87 -28.21 7.22
C VAL A 73 -8.01 -27.68 8.09
N ASN A 74 -7.72 -27.33 9.35
CA ASN A 74 -8.70 -26.75 10.26
C ASN A 74 -9.18 -25.38 9.78
N MET A 75 -8.26 -24.50 9.38
CA MET A 75 -8.55 -23.17 8.85
C MET A 75 -9.44 -23.25 7.60
N LEU A 76 -9.08 -24.10 6.64
CA LEU A 76 -9.90 -24.29 5.43
C LEU A 76 -11.28 -24.85 5.75
N TYR A 77 -11.38 -25.77 6.71
CA TYR A 77 -12.66 -26.31 7.15
C TYR A 77 -13.56 -25.22 7.75
N VAL A 78 -13.06 -24.45 8.73
CA VAL A 78 -13.88 -23.41 9.38
C VAL A 78 -14.22 -22.25 8.45
N LEU A 79 -13.34 -21.90 7.50
CA LEU A 79 -13.64 -20.90 6.48
C LEU A 79 -14.82 -21.33 5.60
N ARG A 80 -14.85 -22.59 5.15
CA ARG A 80 -15.96 -23.12 4.36
C ARG A 80 -17.26 -23.08 5.15
N GLU A 81 -17.25 -23.61 6.37
CA GLU A 81 -18.45 -23.60 7.22
C GLU A 81 -18.95 -22.17 7.49
N THR A 82 -18.05 -21.22 7.73
CA THR A 82 -18.42 -19.81 7.99
C THR A 82 -19.05 -19.16 6.77
N LEU A 83 -18.48 -19.40 5.59
CA LEU A 83 -18.99 -18.82 4.35
C LEU A 83 -20.31 -19.47 3.94
N ASP A 84 -20.43 -20.80 4.08
CA ASP A 84 -21.67 -21.52 3.81
C ASP A 84 -22.80 -21.05 4.73
N ASP A 85 -22.53 -20.91 6.04
CA ASP A 85 -23.49 -20.41 7.03
C ASP A 85 -23.89 -18.94 6.78
N TYR A 86 -22.94 -18.11 6.33
CA TYR A 86 -23.24 -16.74 5.90
C TYR A 86 -24.15 -16.71 4.66
N VAL A 87 -23.90 -17.56 3.68
CA VAL A 87 -24.72 -17.67 2.48
C VAL A 87 -26.14 -18.13 2.84
N ASP A 88 -26.25 -19.20 3.63
CA ASP A 88 -27.53 -19.76 4.05
C ASP A 88 -28.37 -18.73 4.83
N SER A 89 -27.73 -17.97 5.74
CA SER A 89 -28.43 -16.98 6.58
C SER A 89 -28.89 -15.73 5.83
N GLN A 90 -28.20 -15.32 4.76
CA GLN A 90 -28.51 -14.09 4.03
C GLN A 90 -29.33 -14.31 2.76
N PHE A 91 -29.17 -15.47 2.11
CA PHE A 91 -29.72 -15.72 0.76
C PHE A 91 -30.55 -17.01 0.68
N GLY A 92 -30.57 -17.83 1.74
CA GLY A 92 -31.18 -19.15 1.70
C GLY A 92 -30.43 -20.13 0.77
N ALA A 93 -31.06 -21.26 0.45
CA ALA A 93 -30.44 -22.31 -0.38
C ALA A 93 -30.35 -21.99 -1.89
N ASP A 94 -30.72 -20.77 -2.31
CA ASP A 94 -30.74 -20.38 -3.72
C ASP A 94 -29.44 -19.69 -4.13
N SER A 95 -28.50 -20.50 -4.61
CA SER A 95 -27.18 -20.07 -5.07
C SER A 95 -27.22 -19.09 -6.25
N GLU A 96 -28.29 -19.06 -7.05
CA GLU A 96 -28.40 -18.11 -8.16
C GLU A 96 -28.59 -16.68 -7.63
N SER A 97 -29.36 -16.50 -6.54
CA SER A 97 -29.56 -15.19 -5.91
C SER A 97 -28.30 -14.63 -5.24
N LEU A 98 -27.43 -15.52 -4.73
CA LEU A 98 -26.14 -15.14 -4.16
C LEU A 98 -25.19 -14.61 -5.25
N ILE A 99 -25.10 -15.30 -6.38
CA ILE A 99 -24.24 -14.88 -7.49
C ILE A 99 -24.70 -13.51 -8.00
N GLU A 100 -26.00 -13.33 -8.24
CA GLU A 100 -26.55 -12.05 -8.66
C GLU A 100 -26.32 -10.94 -7.60
N HIS A 101 -26.44 -11.26 -6.30
CA HIS A 101 -26.15 -10.28 -5.25
C HIS A 101 -24.66 -9.91 -5.18
N LEU A 102 -23.76 -10.88 -5.30
CA LEU A 102 -22.32 -10.66 -5.29
C LEU A 102 -21.87 -9.89 -6.52
N GLU A 103 -22.37 -10.22 -7.72
CA GLU A 103 -22.07 -9.48 -8.95
C GLU A 103 -22.56 -8.03 -8.85
N ASN A 104 -23.77 -7.80 -8.30
CA ASN A 104 -24.27 -6.46 -8.05
C ASN A 104 -23.46 -5.70 -7.00
N LYS A 105 -22.97 -6.38 -5.96
CA LYS A 105 -22.07 -5.78 -4.95
C LYS A 105 -20.69 -5.48 -5.50
N VAL A 106 -20.11 -6.39 -6.29
CA VAL A 106 -18.84 -6.18 -6.97
C VAL A 106 -18.96 -5.02 -7.93
N THR A 107 -20.01 -4.97 -8.77
CA THR A 107 -20.26 -3.84 -9.67
C THR A 107 -20.43 -2.53 -8.89
N LYS A 108 -21.16 -2.53 -7.76
CA LYS A 108 -21.28 -1.35 -6.89
C LYS A 108 -19.96 -0.97 -6.23
N LEU A 109 -19.17 -1.94 -5.78
CA LEU A 109 -17.87 -1.71 -5.18
C LEU A 109 -16.87 -1.22 -6.22
N GLU A 110 -16.86 -1.76 -7.43
CA GLU A 110 -16.06 -1.32 -8.57
C GLU A 110 -16.45 0.11 -8.96
N ASN A 111 -17.74 0.41 -9.06
CA ASN A 111 -18.22 1.77 -9.33
C ASN A 111 -17.90 2.74 -8.18
N ASN A 112 -18.00 2.30 -6.91
CA ASN A 112 -17.61 3.12 -5.76
C ASN A 112 -16.08 3.26 -5.59
N LEU A 113 -15.30 2.25 -6.01
CA LEU A 113 -13.84 2.28 -6.05
C LEU A 113 -13.34 3.14 -7.22
N LEU A 114 -14.13 3.25 -8.30
CA LEU A 114 -13.91 4.19 -9.39
C LEU A 114 -14.28 5.63 -9.00
N GLU A 115 -15.21 5.82 -8.05
CA GLU A 115 -15.66 7.15 -7.61
C GLU A 115 -15.00 7.65 -6.31
N THR A 116 -14.37 6.79 -5.52
CA THR A 116 -13.63 7.20 -4.32
C THR A 116 -12.26 6.55 -4.33
N ALA A 117 -11.25 7.32 -4.73
CA ALA A 117 -9.87 6.98 -4.47
C ALA A 117 -9.73 6.57 -3.00
N PRO A 118 -8.93 5.53 -2.67
CA PRO A 118 -8.72 5.13 -1.28
C PRO A 118 -8.33 6.38 -0.47
N PRO A 119 -8.83 6.50 0.78
CA PRO A 119 -8.59 7.70 1.59
C PRO A 119 -7.09 7.98 1.63
N ARG A 120 -6.71 9.13 1.08
CA ARG A 120 -5.32 9.60 1.08
C ARG A 120 -4.90 9.82 2.53
N ILE A 121 -3.77 9.23 2.89
CA ILE A 121 -3.14 9.47 4.19
C ILE A 121 -2.21 10.65 3.98
N TYR A 122 -2.33 11.67 4.83
CA TYR A 122 -1.48 12.86 4.77
C TYR A 122 -0.53 12.89 5.96
N CYS A 123 0.68 13.41 5.74
CA CYS A 123 1.66 13.66 6.77
C CYS A 123 1.15 14.73 7.74
N SER A 124 1.29 14.51 9.04
CA SER A 124 0.83 15.47 10.05
C SER A 124 1.67 16.75 10.15
N HIS A 125 2.89 16.75 9.59
CA HIS A 125 3.82 17.89 9.67
C HIS A 125 3.50 18.91 8.57
N ASP A 126 3.54 18.45 7.32
CA ASP A 126 3.50 19.31 6.14
C ASP A 126 2.23 19.15 5.29
N ASN A 127 1.31 18.27 5.70
CA ASN A 127 0.08 17.95 4.95
C ASN A 127 0.33 17.45 3.51
N PHE A 128 1.48 16.81 3.25
CA PHE A 128 1.74 16.13 1.99
C PHE A 128 1.17 14.70 1.98
N PRO A 129 0.81 14.15 0.82
CA PRO A 129 0.42 12.75 0.71
C PRO A 129 1.49 11.79 1.23
N MET A 130 1.04 10.71 1.85
CA MET A 130 1.86 9.57 2.22
C MET A 130 1.64 8.44 1.21
N ILE A 131 2.74 7.90 0.69
CA ILE A 131 2.71 6.80 -0.28
C ILE A 131 3.40 5.56 0.28
N PRO A 132 2.97 4.35 -0.11
CA PRO A 132 3.64 3.13 0.29
C PRO A 132 4.97 2.98 -0.46
N ILE A 133 6.08 2.95 0.28
CA ILE A 133 7.43 2.68 -0.22
C ILE A 133 8.02 1.59 0.68
N ASN A 134 8.47 0.47 0.09
CA ASN A 134 9.05 -0.66 0.83
C ASN A 134 8.18 -1.19 2.00
N ASN A 135 6.85 -1.25 1.81
CA ASN A 135 5.84 -1.64 2.81
C ASN A 135 5.63 -0.65 3.99
N GLU A 136 6.20 0.55 3.93
CA GLU A 136 5.95 1.60 4.90
C GLU A 136 5.29 2.80 4.22
N TYR A 137 4.42 3.52 4.93
CA TYR A 137 3.87 4.78 4.43
C TYR A 137 4.86 5.91 4.70
N THR A 138 5.27 6.61 3.64
CA THR A 138 6.28 7.68 3.71
C THR A 138 5.71 8.98 3.15
N CYS A 139 5.91 10.10 3.85
CA CYS A 139 5.61 11.43 3.35
C CYS A 139 6.44 11.73 2.08
N ILE A 140 5.80 12.22 1.02
CA ILE A 140 6.49 12.42 -0.27
C ILE A 140 7.59 13.47 -0.20
N ALA A 141 7.34 14.61 0.47
CA ALA A 141 8.32 15.69 0.60
C ALA A 141 9.56 15.21 1.35
N ALA A 142 9.35 14.56 2.51
CA ALA A 142 10.45 13.99 3.30
C ALA A 142 11.24 12.93 2.51
N TYR A 143 10.57 12.12 1.68
CA TYR A 143 11.25 11.11 0.86
C TYR A 143 12.10 11.75 -0.25
N ILE A 144 11.58 12.79 -0.91
CA ILE A 144 12.32 13.51 -1.97
C ILE A 144 13.56 14.18 -1.37
N PHE A 145 13.41 14.98 -0.31
CA PHE A 145 14.54 15.65 0.32
C PHE A 145 15.58 14.66 0.86
N ALA A 146 15.16 13.54 1.47
CA ALA A 146 16.10 12.52 1.93
C ALA A 146 17.01 11.93 0.83
N HIS A 147 16.64 12.06 -0.45
CA HIS A 147 17.39 11.51 -1.59
C HIS A 147 17.99 12.58 -2.50
N LEU A 148 17.33 13.73 -2.61
CA LEU A 148 17.58 14.75 -3.63
C LEU A 148 17.86 16.15 -3.04
N GLU A 149 17.89 16.30 -1.72
CA GLU A 149 18.30 17.56 -1.08
C GLU A 149 19.69 17.99 -1.59
N ASN A 150 19.76 19.23 -2.09
CA ASN A 150 20.97 19.82 -2.69
C ASN A 150 21.57 19.03 -3.86
N ALA A 151 20.79 18.13 -4.46
CA ALA A 151 21.20 17.38 -5.63
C ALA A 151 20.97 18.23 -6.89
N VAL A 152 22.05 18.58 -7.57
CA VAL A 152 22.03 19.38 -8.81
C VAL A 152 21.65 18.49 -9.98
N VAL A 153 20.74 18.95 -10.83
CA VAL A 153 20.40 18.30 -12.10
C VAL A 153 21.57 18.41 -13.07
N THR A 154 21.98 17.27 -13.62
CA THR A 154 23.18 17.14 -14.46
C THR A 154 22.90 16.60 -15.86
N ASP A 155 21.82 15.84 -16.03
CA ASP A 155 21.50 15.17 -17.30
C ASP A 155 20.02 14.71 -17.31
N LEU A 156 19.58 14.18 -18.45
CA LEU A 156 18.31 13.48 -18.62
C LEU A 156 18.53 12.00 -19.00
N THR A 157 17.61 11.13 -18.60
CA THR A 157 17.49 9.76 -19.12
C THR A 157 16.25 9.64 -19.98
N LEU A 158 16.30 8.87 -21.07
CA LEU A 158 15.16 8.68 -21.98
C LEU A 158 14.55 7.28 -21.94
N SER A 159 15.20 6.32 -21.28
CA SER A 159 14.78 4.92 -21.33
C SER A 159 14.87 4.27 -19.94
N PRO A 160 13.78 3.64 -19.45
CA PRO A 160 12.50 3.42 -20.12
C PRO A 160 11.56 4.64 -20.18
N THR A 161 11.89 5.71 -19.45
CA THR A 161 11.05 6.88 -19.23
C THR A 161 11.93 8.13 -19.20
N LEU A 162 11.42 9.28 -19.64
CA LEU A 162 12.10 10.56 -19.43
C LEU A 162 12.34 10.77 -17.92
N GLY A 163 13.52 11.21 -17.50
CA GLY A 163 13.83 11.43 -16.09
C GLY A 163 15.03 12.33 -15.86
N LEU A 164 15.07 13.02 -14.72
CA LEU A 164 16.21 13.85 -14.33
C LEU A 164 17.30 12.97 -13.71
N VAL A 165 18.55 13.29 -14.02
CA VAL A 165 19.74 12.70 -13.40
C VAL A 165 20.41 13.75 -12.52
N PHE A 166 20.62 13.41 -11.26
CA PHE A 166 21.26 14.30 -10.31
C PHE A 166 22.74 13.96 -10.10
N HIS A 167 23.56 14.95 -9.70
CA HIS A 167 25.01 14.77 -9.48
C HIS A 167 25.35 13.64 -8.52
N ASN A 168 24.45 13.40 -7.56
CA ASN A 168 24.63 12.40 -6.51
C ASN A 168 24.32 10.98 -7.02
N GLY A 169 23.97 10.83 -8.31
CA GLY A 169 23.66 9.58 -9.00
C GLY A 169 22.21 9.12 -8.87
N HIS A 170 21.35 9.87 -8.19
CA HIS A 170 19.91 9.56 -8.16
C HIS A 170 19.25 9.95 -9.47
N THR A 171 18.14 9.30 -9.78
CA THR A 171 17.28 9.67 -10.90
C THR A 171 15.83 9.71 -10.48
N ILE A 172 15.06 10.68 -10.99
CA ILE A 172 13.60 10.75 -10.83
C ILE A 172 12.94 10.70 -12.22
N PRO A 173 12.05 9.73 -12.51
CA PRO A 173 11.33 9.75 -13.78
C PRO A 173 10.30 10.87 -13.78
N LEU A 174 10.22 11.59 -14.89
CA LEU A 174 9.22 12.62 -15.12
C LEU A 174 7.98 11.97 -15.71
N LEU A 175 6.89 11.97 -14.94
CA LEU A 175 5.62 11.39 -15.34
C LEU A 175 4.59 12.49 -15.56
N CYS A 176 3.85 12.42 -16.67
CA CYS A 176 2.77 13.32 -17.01
C CYS A 176 1.72 13.38 -15.88
N PRO A 177 1.42 14.58 -15.34
CA PRO A 177 0.39 14.83 -14.35
C PRO A 177 -0.92 14.04 -14.55
N ASP A 178 -1.45 14.06 -15.77
CA ASP A 178 -2.79 13.55 -16.06
C ASP A 178 -2.88 12.02 -16.15
N CYS A 179 -1.85 11.37 -16.73
CA CYS A 179 -1.94 9.97 -17.13
C CYS A 179 -0.89 9.07 -16.47
N GLY A 180 0.11 9.64 -15.81
CA GLY A 180 1.20 8.91 -15.14
C GLY A 180 2.15 8.18 -16.09
N GLN A 181 2.04 8.40 -17.40
CA GLN A 181 3.00 7.93 -18.40
C GLN A 181 4.20 8.87 -18.47
N SER A 182 5.23 8.53 -19.26
CA SER A 182 6.39 9.42 -19.48
C SER A 182 5.94 10.82 -19.86
N LEU A 183 6.52 11.84 -19.21
CA LEU A 183 6.29 13.23 -19.59
C LEU A 183 6.77 13.44 -21.04
N HIS A 184 5.96 14.11 -21.84
CA HIS A 184 6.29 14.51 -23.20
C HIS A 184 6.74 15.97 -23.19
N ALA A 185 8.05 16.20 -23.21
CA ALA A 185 8.67 17.51 -23.27
C ALA A 185 9.77 17.51 -24.34
N ASP A 186 10.16 18.68 -24.82
CA ASP A 186 11.37 18.82 -25.64
C ASP A 186 12.59 18.63 -24.73
N GLU A 187 13.41 17.63 -25.06
CA GLU A 187 14.51 17.17 -24.20
C GLU A 187 15.62 18.22 -24.08
N ASP A 188 15.92 18.91 -25.18
CA ASP A 188 16.98 19.92 -25.22
C ASP A 188 16.53 21.16 -24.45
N GLU A 189 15.29 21.62 -24.64
CA GLU A 189 14.71 22.75 -23.90
C GLU A 189 14.62 22.46 -22.40
N LEU A 190 14.17 21.25 -22.03
CA LEU A 190 14.05 20.86 -20.62
C LEU A 190 15.42 20.72 -19.94
N LEU A 191 16.40 20.12 -20.63
CA LEU A 191 17.76 20.00 -20.11
C LEU A 191 18.40 21.38 -19.94
N ASP A 192 18.26 22.26 -20.93
CA ASP A 192 18.79 23.63 -20.86
C ASP A 192 18.15 24.44 -19.72
N ALA A 193 16.85 24.23 -19.45
CA ALA A 193 16.14 24.92 -18.37
C ALA A 193 16.56 24.44 -16.97
N LEU A 194 16.83 23.15 -16.79
CA LEU A 194 17.03 22.56 -15.47
C LEU A 194 18.48 22.27 -15.10
N THR A 195 19.39 22.17 -16.06
CA THR A 195 20.79 21.83 -15.79
C THR A 195 21.44 22.86 -14.87
N GLY A 196 22.05 22.38 -13.79
CA GLY A 196 22.70 23.24 -12.79
C GLY A 196 21.79 23.71 -11.66
N LEU A 197 20.47 23.44 -11.73
CA LEU A 197 19.52 23.76 -10.66
C LEU A 197 19.40 22.61 -9.64
N VAL A 198 18.94 22.95 -8.44
CA VAL A 198 18.56 22.00 -7.37
C VAL A 198 17.07 22.12 -7.07
N ILE A 199 16.47 21.09 -6.49
CA ILE A 199 15.12 21.20 -5.92
C ILE A 199 15.20 22.07 -4.66
N VAL A 200 14.48 23.18 -4.64
CA VAL A 200 14.44 24.13 -3.53
C VAL A 200 13.16 24.05 -2.72
N ASP A 201 12.04 23.73 -3.38
CA ASP A 201 10.75 23.53 -2.73
C ASP A 201 9.95 22.43 -3.43
N ILE A 202 8.94 21.92 -2.73
CA ILE A 202 8.03 20.89 -3.23
C ILE A 202 6.62 21.34 -2.88
N GLY A 203 5.74 21.42 -3.87
CA GLY A 203 4.32 21.68 -3.70
C GLY A 203 3.46 20.44 -3.88
N TRP A 204 2.24 20.50 -3.35
CA TRP A 204 1.20 19.50 -3.59
C TRP A 204 -0.09 20.20 -3.98
N ASP A 205 -0.63 19.84 -5.15
CA ASP A 205 -1.93 20.31 -5.61
C ASP A 205 -2.99 19.24 -5.36
N ASP A 206 -3.90 19.50 -4.42
CA ASP A 206 -5.01 18.61 -4.08
C ASP A 206 -6.06 18.49 -5.20
N ASP A 207 -6.22 19.51 -6.05
CA ASP A 207 -7.22 19.53 -7.12
C ASP A 207 -6.78 18.69 -8.31
N THR A 208 -5.50 18.80 -8.70
CA THR A 208 -4.92 18.04 -9.82
C THR A 208 -4.25 16.74 -9.38
N GLU A 209 -4.06 16.56 -8.07
CA GLU A 209 -3.35 15.43 -7.48
C GLU A 209 -1.90 15.28 -7.99
N THR A 210 -1.21 16.42 -8.17
CA THR A 210 0.14 16.49 -8.72
C THR A 210 1.16 16.98 -7.71
N VAL A 211 2.41 16.60 -7.93
CA VAL A 211 3.56 17.11 -7.18
C VAL A 211 4.19 18.23 -7.99
N LEU A 212 4.36 19.39 -7.38
CA LEU A 212 5.12 20.50 -7.95
C LEU A 212 6.56 20.39 -7.45
N LEU A 213 7.54 20.38 -8.37
CA LEU A 213 8.96 20.42 -8.05
C LEU A 213 9.49 21.78 -8.45
N ASP A 214 9.90 22.59 -7.47
CA ASP A 214 10.44 23.92 -7.70
C ASP A 214 11.96 23.88 -7.68
N PHE A 215 12.58 24.48 -8.69
CA PHE A 215 14.01 24.46 -8.94
C PHE A 215 14.61 25.86 -8.80
N GLY A 216 15.77 25.93 -8.14
CA GLY A 216 16.52 27.18 -7.92
C GLY A 216 18.03 26.96 -8.00
N TYR A 217 18.81 28.03 -7.80
CA TYR A 217 20.27 27.90 -7.80
C TYR A 217 20.75 27.28 -6.49
N PRO A 218 21.87 26.53 -6.48
CA PRO A 218 22.37 25.87 -5.27
C PRO A 218 22.74 26.83 -4.14
N ASP A 219 23.12 28.07 -4.47
CA ASP A 219 23.49 29.08 -3.48
C ASP A 219 22.26 29.49 -2.65
N ASP A 220 21.10 29.61 -3.30
CA ASP A 220 19.82 29.98 -2.66
C ASP A 220 19.30 28.88 -1.71
N ALA A 221 19.74 27.63 -1.89
CA ALA A 221 19.32 26.49 -1.06
C ALA A 221 20.05 26.36 0.28
N ASN A 222 21.16 27.07 0.49
CA ASN A 222 22.04 26.89 1.66
C ASN A 222 21.98 28.05 2.67
N ASP A 223 21.25 29.12 2.38
CA ASP A 223 21.14 30.29 3.25
C ASP A 223 20.12 30.02 4.39
N GLU A 224 20.51 29.19 5.36
CA GLU A 224 19.72 28.90 6.58
C GLU A 224 19.53 30.14 7.50
N GLU A 225 20.24 31.25 7.24
CA GLU A 225 20.24 32.42 8.13
C GLU A 225 19.09 33.42 7.88
N ASP A 226 18.36 33.32 6.77
CA ASP A 226 17.27 34.24 6.41
C ASP A 226 15.93 33.51 6.17
N ILE A 227 15.33 32.99 7.25
CA ILE A 227 14.02 32.28 7.26
C ILE A 227 12.83 33.17 6.78
N GLU A 228 13.07 34.43 6.41
CA GLU A 228 12.05 35.36 5.91
C GLU A 228 12.23 35.76 4.43
N GLU A 229 13.27 35.32 3.73
CA GLU A 229 13.42 35.62 2.29
C GLU A 229 12.84 34.48 1.43
N ASP A 230 11.96 34.86 0.49
CA ASP A 230 11.36 33.95 -0.48
C ASP A 230 12.48 33.29 -1.30
N VAL A 231 12.53 31.96 -1.31
CA VAL A 231 13.52 31.23 -2.13
C VAL A 231 13.25 31.53 -3.60
N ASP A 232 14.29 31.97 -4.33
CA ASP A 232 14.16 32.33 -5.75
C ASP A 232 13.92 31.07 -6.61
N VAL A 233 12.65 30.80 -6.90
CA VAL A 233 12.25 29.74 -7.83
C VAL A 233 12.54 30.20 -9.26
N VAL A 234 13.37 29.44 -9.97
CA VAL A 234 13.78 29.68 -11.35
C VAL A 234 12.86 28.94 -12.33
N GLU A 235 12.52 27.68 -12.02
CA GLU A 235 11.70 26.82 -12.88
C GLU A 235 10.84 25.89 -12.02
N SER A 236 9.66 25.50 -12.53
CA SER A 236 8.73 24.63 -11.80
C SER A 236 8.24 23.51 -12.71
N LEU A 237 8.21 22.28 -12.19
CA LEU A 237 7.66 21.12 -12.89
C LEU A 237 6.52 20.47 -12.13
N GLU A 238 5.36 20.39 -12.77
CA GLU A 238 4.26 19.55 -12.32
C GLU A 238 4.46 18.11 -12.81
N VAL A 239 4.47 17.16 -11.87
CA VAL A 239 4.66 15.73 -12.16
C VAL A 239 3.65 14.87 -11.41
N HIS A 240 3.31 13.73 -11.99
CA HIS A 240 2.43 12.77 -11.33
C HIS A 240 3.12 12.14 -10.11
N LEU A 241 2.40 12.02 -8.99
CA LEU A 241 2.81 11.39 -7.72
C LEU A 241 3.61 10.07 -7.82
N ASN A 242 3.38 9.27 -8.87
CA ASN A 242 4.06 7.98 -9.03
C ASN A 242 5.54 8.13 -9.44
N CYS A 243 6.01 9.34 -9.78
CA CYS A 243 7.43 9.59 -10.02
C CYS A 243 8.26 9.31 -8.76
N ILE A 244 7.72 9.63 -7.58
CA ILE A 244 8.42 9.52 -6.29
C ILE A 244 8.69 8.06 -5.94
N LYS A 245 7.74 7.17 -6.24
CA LYS A 245 7.89 5.70 -6.04
C LYS A 245 9.00 5.10 -6.90
N GLN A 246 9.41 5.82 -7.95
CA GLN A 246 10.36 5.34 -8.95
C GLN A 246 11.70 6.08 -8.89
N ILE A 247 11.93 6.89 -7.86
CA ILE A 247 13.26 7.45 -7.59
C ILE A 247 14.24 6.28 -7.46
N THR A 248 15.27 6.30 -8.31
CA THR A 248 16.32 5.29 -8.28
C THR A 248 17.52 5.86 -7.56
N CYS A 249 17.94 5.17 -6.50
CA CYS A 249 19.15 5.54 -5.77
C CYS A 249 20.34 4.82 -6.42
N PRO A 250 21.49 5.49 -6.59
CA PRO A 250 22.70 4.78 -6.96
C PRO A 250 22.94 3.74 -5.88
N ARG A 251 23.16 2.49 -6.29
CA ARG A 251 23.50 1.43 -5.33
C ARG A 251 24.63 1.98 -4.47
N LYS A 252 24.42 2.13 -3.16
CA LYS A 252 25.53 2.35 -2.22
C LYS A 252 26.57 1.32 -2.62
N ALA A 253 27.70 1.78 -3.17
CA ALA A 253 28.81 0.89 -3.44
C ALA A 253 29.03 0.20 -2.11
N ILE A 254 28.77 -1.10 -2.05
CA ILE A 254 29.04 -1.89 -0.87
C ILE A 254 30.54 -1.79 -0.76
N PHE A 255 31.03 -0.83 0.03
CA PHE A 255 32.41 -0.79 0.46
C PHE A 255 32.57 -2.07 1.25
N SER A 256 33.00 -3.12 0.55
CA SER A 256 33.58 -4.30 1.14
C SER A 256 34.75 -3.79 1.97
N GLN A 257 34.53 -3.65 3.28
CA GLN A 257 35.59 -3.48 4.25
C GLN A 257 36.49 -4.71 4.09
N GLN A 258 37.61 -4.53 3.39
CA GLN A 258 38.77 -5.42 3.42
C GLN A 258 39.67 -4.99 4.58
#